data_AF-W9VBB9-F1
#
_entry.id   AF-W9VBB9-F1
#
_cell.length_a   1.000
_cell.length_b   1.000
_cell.length_c   1.000
_cell.angle_alpha   90.00
_cell.angle_beta   90.00
_cell.angle_gamma   90.00
#
_symmetry.space_group_name_H-M   'P 1'
#
loop_
_entity.id
_entity.type
_entity.pdbx_description
1 polymer ?
#
loop_
_entity_poly.entity_id
_entity_poly.type
_entity_poly.pdbx_seq_one_letter_code
_entity_poly.pdbx_strand_id
1 'polypeptide(L)'
;MIMSVKRFERLLKIREAQESEAAVALADRLAELNRVESQRDQLLEYQNQYLHALIPNDANMLKQLGLMHQQLREAMQQQDLRIAAAQSQVDQARDIWSERHQASLSLDKLIEHRRRAEQARDARNQQREQDMWATRKAFQQDSNNEM
;
A
#
# COMPACT_ATOMS: atom_id res chain seq x y z
N MET A 1 5.34 30.67 -10.18
CA MET A 1 3.97 30.68 -9.63
C MET A 1 3.93 29.78 -8.40
N ILE A 2 3.92 30.34 -7.19
CA ILE A 2 3.98 29.56 -5.93
C ILE A 2 2.59 28.95 -5.70
N MET A 3 2.40 27.65 -5.99
CA MET A 3 1.11 26.95 -5.76
C MET A 3 0.67 27.08 -4.30
N SER A 4 -0.62 27.20 -3.97
CA SER A 4 -1.09 27.30 -2.57
C SER A 4 -1.19 25.94 -1.88
N VAL A 5 -1.10 25.90 -0.54
CA VAL A 5 -1.27 24.67 0.28
C VAL A 5 -2.58 23.95 -0.06
N LYS A 6 -3.67 24.71 -0.27
CA LYS A 6 -4.98 24.18 -0.71
C LYS A 6 -4.95 23.43 -2.05
N ARG A 7 -3.99 23.72 -2.93
CA ARG A 7 -3.82 22.98 -4.19
C ARG A 7 -3.07 21.67 -3.96
N PHE A 8 -2.07 21.66 -3.08
CA PHE A 8 -1.38 20.43 -2.69
C PHE A 8 -2.28 19.48 -1.92
N GLU A 9 -3.13 19.98 -1.01
CA GLU A 9 -4.13 19.15 -0.31
C GLU A 9 -5.11 18.47 -1.27
N ARG A 10 -5.55 19.19 -2.32
CA ARG A 10 -6.39 18.59 -3.37
C ARG A 10 -5.64 17.51 -4.16
N LEU A 11 -4.36 17.74 -4.46
CA LEU A 11 -3.53 16.73 -5.10
C LEU A 11 -3.31 15.52 -4.19
N LEU A 12 -3.14 15.72 -2.88
CA LEU A 12 -3.00 14.65 -1.91
C LEU A 12 -4.22 13.74 -1.90
N LYS A 13 -5.43 14.31 -1.86
CA LYS A 13 -6.67 13.52 -1.96
C LYS A 13 -6.74 12.64 -3.21
N ILE A 14 -6.25 13.15 -4.35
CA ILE A 14 -6.19 12.38 -5.59
C ILE A 14 -5.17 11.23 -5.47
N ARG A 15 -4.00 11.49 -4.85
CA ARG A 15 -2.98 10.47 -4.63
C ARG A 15 -3.43 9.39 -3.65
N GLU A 16 -4.09 9.77 -2.56
CA GLU A 16 -4.69 8.84 -1.60
C GLU A 16 -5.75 7.96 -2.26
N ALA A 17 -6.58 8.52 -3.16
CA ALA A 17 -7.53 7.73 -3.93
C ALA A 17 -6.82 6.71 -4.84
N GLN A 18 -5.76 7.12 -5.56
CA GLN A 18 -4.96 6.23 -6.41
C GLN A 18 -4.25 5.14 -5.61
N GLU A 19 -3.77 5.46 -4.41
CA GLU A 19 -3.18 4.50 -3.48
C GLU A 19 -4.21 3.48 -3.00
N SER A 20 -5.42 3.94 -2.66
CA SER A 20 -6.53 3.07 -2.26
C SER A 20 -6.93 2.12 -3.39
N GLU A 21 -7.04 2.61 -4.63
CA GLU A 21 -7.30 1.78 -5.82
C GLU A 21 -6.21 0.70 -6.00
N ALA A 22 -4.93 1.08 -5.84
CA ALA A 22 -3.83 0.13 -5.91
C ALA A 22 -3.85 -0.89 -4.76
N ALA A 23 -4.27 -0.48 -3.57
CA ALA A 23 -4.41 -1.37 -2.41
C ALA A 23 -5.53 -2.41 -2.63
N VAL A 24 -6.66 -2.01 -3.21
CA VAL A 24 -7.75 -2.93 -3.59
C VAL A 24 -7.24 -3.93 -4.62
N ALA A 25 -6.54 -3.47 -5.66
CA ALA A 25 -5.97 -4.36 -6.67
C ALA A 25 -4.97 -5.36 -6.07
N LEU A 26 -4.13 -4.93 -5.12
CA LEU A 26 -3.22 -5.81 -4.39
C LEU A 26 -3.98 -6.85 -3.55
N ALA A 27 -5.04 -6.44 -2.85
CA ALA A 27 -5.88 -7.35 -2.07
C ALA A 27 -6.51 -8.44 -2.96
N ASP A 28 -7.01 -8.08 -4.15
CA ASP A 28 -7.54 -9.04 -5.11
C ASP A 28 -6.49 -10.06 -5.57
N ARG A 29 -5.24 -9.62 -5.80
CA ARG A 29 -4.14 -10.52 -6.18
C ARG A 29 -3.73 -11.46 -5.05
N LEU A 30 -3.69 -10.97 -3.81
CA LEU A 30 -3.44 -11.81 -2.63
C LEU A 30 -4.55 -12.84 -2.44
N ALA A 31 -5.82 -12.46 -2.63
CA ALA A 31 -6.94 -13.39 -2.56
C ALA A 31 -6.84 -14.50 -3.62
N GLU A 32 -6.45 -14.14 -4.85
CA GLU A 32 -6.23 -15.12 -5.91
C GLU A 32 -5.05 -16.06 -5.61
N LEU A 33 -3.92 -15.54 -5.11
CA LEU A 33 -2.79 -16.37 -4.68
C LEU A 33 -3.24 -17.38 -3.62
N ASN A 34 -3.91 -16.92 -2.56
CA ASN A 34 -4.43 -17.80 -1.49
C ASN A 34 -5.38 -18.87 -2.05
N ARG A 35 -6.22 -18.52 -3.03
CA ARG A 35 -7.13 -19.47 -3.68
C ARG A 35 -6.37 -20.57 -4.42
N VAL A 36 -5.32 -20.19 -5.16
CA VAL A 36 -4.48 -21.12 -5.94
C VAL A 36 -3.63 -21.99 -4.99
N GLU A 37 -3.13 -21.43 -3.88
CA GLU A 37 -2.44 -22.20 -2.84
C GLU A 37 -3.37 -23.22 -2.17
N SER A 38 -4.60 -22.83 -1.83
CA SER A 38 -5.59 -23.75 -1.27
C SER A 38 -5.93 -24.92 -2.20
N GLN A 39 -5.98 -24.68 -3.51
CA GLN A 39 -6.14 -25.76 -4.50
C GLN A 39 -4.95 -26.73 -4.51
N ARG A 40 -3.72 -26.25 -4.28
CA ARG A 40 -2.54 -27.12 -4.14
C ARG A 40 -2.63 -27.98 -2.89
N ASP A 41 -3.08 -27.40 -1.77
CA ASP A 41 -3.27 -28.14 -0.53
C ASP A 41 -4.31 -29.25 -0.68
N GLN A 42 -5.41 -29.00 -1.41
CA GLN A 42 -6.40 -30.02 -1.76
C GLN A 42 -5.80 -31.15 -2.61
N LEU A 43 -4.94 -30.83 -3.58
CA LEU A 43 -4.25 -31.85 -4.40
C LEU A 43 -3.27 -32.68 -3.56
N LEU A 44 -2.57 -32.07 -2.60
CA LEU A 44 -1.69 -32.75 -1.66
C LEU A 44 -2.46 -33.65 -0.70
N GLU A 45 -3.60 -33.18 -0.19
CA GLU A 45 -4.48 -33.99 0.65
C GLU A 45 -4.98 -35.21 -0.13
N TYR A 46 -5.45 -35.00 -1.37
CA TYR A 46 -5.85 -36.08 -2.26
C TYR A 46 -4.69 -37.06 -2.49
N GLN A 47 -3.48 -36.59 -2.77
CA GLN A 47 -2.30 -37.44 -2.92
C GLN A 47 -2.06 -38.33 -1.68
N ASN A 48 -2.12 -37.74 -0.49
CA ASN A 48 -1.92 -38.47 0.76
C ASN A 48 -3.01 -39.52 0.99
N GLN A 49 -4.28 -39.19 0.72
CA GLN A 49 -5.38 -40.15 0.82
C GLN A 49 -5.14 -41.39 -0.06
N TYR A 50 -4.63 -41.20 -1.28
CA TYR A 50 -4.33 -42.31 -2.19
C TYR A 50 -3.09 -43.11 -1.81
N LEU A 51 -2.05 -42.46 -1.26
CA LEU A 51 -0.87 -43.17 -0.76
C LEU A 51 -1.21 -44.11 0.41
N HIS A 52 -2.25 -43.78 1.18
CA HIS A 52 -2.73 -44.60 2.30
C HIS A 52 -3.90 -45.53 1.93
N ALA A 53 -4.35 -45.53 0.67
CA ALA A 53 -5.39 -46.44 0.21
C ALA A 53 -4.86 -47.87 0.10
N LEU A 54 -5.70 -48.86 0.40
CA LEU A 54 -5.36 -50.28 0.23
C LEU A 54 -5.01 -50.58 -1.23
N ILE A 55 -3.85 -51.21 -1.45
CA ILE A 55 -3.40 -51.62 -2.79
C ILE A 55 -4.37 -52.69 -3.33
N PRO A 56 -5.02 -52.44 -4.48
CA PRO A 56 -5.92 -53.42 -5.08
C PRO A 56 -5.15 -54.67 -5.56
N ASN A 57 -5.76 -55.84 -5.41
CA ASN A 57 -5.21 -57.09 -5.96
C ASN A 57 -5.53 -57.30 -7.45
N ASP A 58 -6.31 -56.42 -8.07
CA ASP A 58 -6.65 -56.46 -9.49
C ASP A 58 -5.64 -55.66 -10.34
N ALA A 59 -5.05 -56.32 -11.33
CA ALA A 59 -4.11 -55.72 -12.27
C ALA A 59 -4.68 -54.52 -13.05
N ASN A 60 -5.99 -54.52 -13.36
CA ASN A 60 -6.64 -53.38 -14.01
C ASN A 60 -6.73 -52.17 -13.07
N MET A 61 -7.05 -52.41 -11.80
CA MET A 61 -7.08 -51.37 -10.78
C MET A 61 -5.68 -50.80 -10.50
N LEU A 62 -4.65 -51.64 -10.49
CA LEU A 62 -3.25 -51.19 -10.36
C LEU A 62 -2.83 -50.28 -11.53
N LYS A 63 -3.24 -50.60 -12.76
CA LYS A 63 -2.97 -49.74 -13.93
C LYS A 63 -3.69 -48.40 -13.83
N GLN A 64 -4.95 -48.39 -13.39
CA GLN A 64 -5.71 -47.16 -13.18
C GLN A 64 -5.08 -46.28 -12.09
N LEU A 65 -4.63 -46.89 -10.99
CA LEU A 65 -3.93 -46.20 -9.91
C LEU A 65 -2.62 -45.56 -10.39
N GLY A 66 -1.83 -46.28 -11.21
CA GLY A 66 -0.63 -45.73 -11.84
C GLY A 66 -0.90 -44.52 -12.75
N LEU A 67 -1.95 -44.58 -13.57
CA LEU A 67 -2.36 -43.45 -14.42
C LEU A 67 -2.80 -42.24 -13.58
N MET A 68 -3.57 -42.48 -12.53
CA MET A 68 -4.04 -41.43 -11.64
C MET A 68 -2.89 -40.74 -10.89
N HIS A 69 -1.88 -41.50 -10.43
CA HIS A 69 -0.66 -40.92 -9.84
C HIS A 69 0.10 -40.03 -10.82
N GLN A 70 0.19 -40.44 -12.09
CA GLN A 70 0.81 -39.61 -13.12
C GLN A 70 0.01 -38.32 -13.34
N GLN A 71 -1.31 -38.42 -13.50
CA GLN A 71 -2.19 -37.24 -13.68
C GLN A 71 -2.10 -36.30 -12.48
N LEU A 72 -2.05 -36.82 -11.26
CA LEU A 72 -1.93 -36.01 -10.05
C LEU A 72 -0.58 -35.28 -9.98
N ARG A 73 0.50 -35.95 -10.38
CA ARG A 73 1.83 -35.32 -10.46
C ARG A 73 1.86 -34.20 -11.50
N GLU A 74 1.29 -34.43 -12.68
CA GLU A 74 1.19 -33.41 -13.73
C GLU A 74 0.32 -32.22 -13.27
N ALA A 75 -0.81 -32.50 -12.61
CA ALA A 75 -1.67 -31.46 -12.04
C ALA A 75 -0.96 -30.64 -10.96
N MET A 76 -0.18 -31.27 -10.08
CA MET A 76 0.63 -30.57 -9.08
C MET A 76 1.68 -29.67 -9.73
N GLN A 77 2.40 -30.16 -10.76
CA GLN A 77 3.38 -29.34 -11.49
C GLN A 77 2.73 -28.12 -12.14
N GLN A 78 1.56 -28.30 -12.77
CA GLN A 78 0.79 -27.18 -13.32
C GLN A 78 0.32 -26.21 -12.24
N GLN A 79 -0.06 -26.72 -11.07
CA GLN A 79 -0.47 -25.88 -9.94
C GLN A 79 0.68 -25.07 -9.37
N ASP A 80 1.88 -25.66 -9.24
CA ASP A 80 3.08 -24.94 -8.81
C ASP A 80 3.41 -23.78 -9.79
N LEU A 81 3.26 -24.01 -11.11
CA LEU A 81 3.42 -22.95 -12.12
C LEU A 81 2.37 -21.84 -11.96
N ARG A 82 1.13 -22.19 -11.63
CA ARG A 82 0.06 -21.21 -11.36
C ARG A 82 0.34 -20.38 -10.12
N ILE A 83 0.84 -20.99 -9.04
CA ILE A 83 1.27 -20.29 -7.82
C ILE A 83 2.39 -19.32 -8.16
N ALA A 84 3.43 -19.76 -8.88
CA ALA A 84 4.53 -18.89 -9.28
C ALA A 84 4.05 -17.69 -10.12
N ALA A 85 3.11 -17.91 -11.04
CA ALA A 85 2.50 -16.84 -11.81
C ALA A 85 1.67 -15.87 -10.94
N ALA A 86 0.86 -16.40 -10.01
CA ALA A 86 0.08 -15.58 -9.08
C ALA A 86 0.97 -14.77 -8.13
N GLN A 87 2.05 -15.37 -7.63
CA GLN A 87 3.07 -14.69 -6.82
C GLN A 87 3.70 -13.52 -7.57
N SER A 88 4.09 -13.74 -8.83
CA SER A 88 4.63 -12.67 -9.67
C SER A 88 3.64 -11.52 -9.87
N GLN A 89 2.34 -11.80 -9.98
CA GLN A 89 1.31 -10.75 -10.05
C GLN A 89 1.14 -10.00 -8.73
N VAL A 90 1.24 -10.68 -7.59
CA VAL A 90 1.24 -10.04 -6.26
C VAL A 90 2.43 -9.11 -6.13
N ASP A 91 3.62 -9.55 -6.52
CA ASP A 91 4.84 -8.74 -6.43
C ASP A 91 4.72 -7.48 -7.30
N GLN A 92 4.22 -7.60 -8.53
CA GLN A 92 3.94 -6.45 -9.41
C GLN A 92 2.91 -5.49 -8.79
N ALA A 93 1.81 -6.01 -8.25
CA ALA A 93 0.78 -5.18 -7.61
C ALA A 93 1.33 -4.48 -6.35
N ARG A 94 2.21 -5.15 -5.61
CA ARG A 94 2.87 -4.59 -4.42
C ARG A 94 3.81 -3.46 -4.78
N ASP A 95 4.59 -3.60 -5.85
CA ASP A 95 5.48 -2.54 -6.34
C ASP A 95 4.69 -1.30 -6.74
N ILE A 96 3.58 -1.49 -7.47
CA ILE A 96 2.67 -0.39 -7.86
C ILE A 96 2.10 0.30 -6.61
N TRP A 97 1.56 -0.46 -5.67
CA TRP A 97 1.02 0.10 -4.42
C TRP A 97 2.09 0.86 -3.64
N SER A 98 3.30 0.30 -3.52
CA SER A 98 4.42 0.94 -2.82
C SER A 98 4.82 2.26 -3.48
N GLU A 99 4.85 2.33 -4.81
CA GLU A 99 5.12 3.58 -5.54
C GLU A 99 4.06 4.64 -5.23
N ARG A 100 2.78 4.27 -5.26
CA ARG A 100 1.66 5.17 -4.95
C ARG A 100 1.70 5.64 -3.51
N HIS A 101 1.92 4.74 -2.57
CA HIS A 101 2.05 5.05 -1.15
C HIS A 101 3.19 6.03 -0.88
N GLN A 102 4.37 5.79 -1.48
CA GLN A 102 5.51 6.69 -1.33
C GLN A 102 5.24 8.07 -1.95
N ALA A 103 4.52 8.13 -3.06
CA ALA A 103 4.11 9.39 -3.67
C ALA A 103 3.15 10.18 -2.76
N SER A 104 2.13 9.54 -2.17
CA SER A 104 1.22 10.15 -1.18
C SER A 104 2.00 10.70 0.01
N LEU A 105 2.87 9.86 0.61
CA LEU A 105 3.66 10.20 1.79
C LEU A 105 4.64 11.35 1.53
N SER A 106 5.28 11.38 0.37
CA SER A 106 6.17 12.47 -0.01
C SER A 106 5.44 13.80 -0.16
N LEU A 107 4.22 13.78 -0.72
CA LEU A 107 3.40 14.97 -0.90
C LEU A 107 2.86 15.50 0.43
N ASP A 108 2.45 14.61 1.32
CA ASP A 108 1.98 14.97 2.67
C ASP A 108 3.08 15.67 3.47
N LYS A 109 4.31 15.12 3.47
CA LYS A 109 5.49 15.77 4.08
C LYS A 109 5.77 17.16 3.50
N LEU A 110 5.60 17.33 2.20
CA LEU A 110 5.77 18.63 1.55
C LEU A 110 4.70 19.65 1.98
N ILE A 111 3.45 19.21 2.13
CA ILE A 111 2.36 20.03 2.66
C ILE A 111 2.66 20.46 4.09
N GLU A 112 3.10 19.51 4.93
CA GLU A 112 3.44 19.78 6.33
C GLU A 112 4.57 20.80 6.44
N HIS A 113 5.68 20.60 5.73
CA HIS A 113 6.81 21.53 5.72
C HIS A 113 6.36 22.95 5.32
N ARG A 114 5.46 23.04 4.34
CA ARG A 114 4.96 24.33 3.86
C ARG A 114 4.03 25.02 4.86
N ARG A 115 3.15 24.27 5.52
CA ARG A 115 2.32 24.81 6.61
C ARG A 115 3.19 25.36 7.73
N ARG A 116 4.24 24.65 8.12
CA ARG A 116 5.21 25.13 9.13
C ARG A 116 5.92 26.42 8.68
N ALA A 117 6.31 26.51 7.41
CA ALA A 117 6.93 27.71 6.86
C ALA A 117 5.99 28.92 6.81
N GLU A 118 4.72 28.70 6.44
CA GLU A 118 3.67 29.75 6.46
C GLU A 118 3.41 30.22 7.89
N GLN A 119 3.22 29.31 8.85
CA GLN A 119 3.06 29.63 10.27
C GLN A 119 4.24 30.42 10.85
N ALA A 120 5.48 30.04 10.53
CA ALA A 120 6.67 30.73 10.99
C ALA A 120 6.77 32.16 10.40
N ARG A 121 6.33 32.36 9.15
CA ARG A 121 6.28 33.68 8.52
C ARG A 121 5.22 34.56 9.18
N ASP A 122 4.03 34.01 9.42
CA ASP A 122 2.93 34.74 10.05
C ASP A 122 3.27 35.13 11.49
N ALA A 123 3.91 34.24 12.26
CA ALA A 123 4.41 34.55 13.60
C ALA A 123 5.41 35.72 13.61
N ARG A 124 6.36 35.75 12.66
CA ARG A 124 7.31 36.87 12.54
C ARG A 124 6.63 38.18 12.17
N ASN A 125 5.61 38.12 11.30
CA ASN A 125 4.85 39.31 10.92
C ASN A 125 4.06 39.86 12.12
N GLN A 126 3.38 38.99 12.86
CA GLN A 126 2.65 39.36 14.08
C GLN A 126 3.57 39.96 15.15
N GLN A 127 4.75 39.35 15.37
CA GLN A 127 5.75 39.88 16.30
C GLN A 127 6.19 41.29 15.87
N ARG A 128 6.52 41.48 14.59
CA ARG A 128 6.92 42.80 14.07
C ARG A 128 5.82 43.85 14.23
N GLU A 129 4.56 43.49 14.02
CA GLU A 129 3.42 44.38 14.22
C GLU A 129 3.25 44.78 15.69
N GLN A 130 3.38 43.82 16.60
CA GLN A 130 3.33 44.05 18.06
C GLN A 130 4.49 44.96 18.51
N ASP A 131 5.70 44.71 18.05
CA ASP A 131 6.88 45.53 18.35
C ASP A 131 6.71 46.97 17.84
N MET A 132 6.23 47.15 16.61
CA MET A 132 5.96 48.47 16.04
C MET A 132 4.84 49.21 16.80
N TRP A 133 3.83 48.50 17.29
CA TRP A 133 2.77 49.08 18.09
C TRP A 133 3.27 49.49 19.47
N ALA A 134 4.03 48.62 20.15
CA ALA A 134 4.64 48.91 21.45
C ALA A 134 5.58 50.12 21.36
N THR A 135 6.40 50.19 20.32
CA THR A 135 7.28 51.33 20.04
C THR A 135 6.47 52.62 19.88
N ARG A 136 5.40 52.61 19.06
CA ARG A 136 4.52 53.78 18.90
C ARG A 136 3.86 54.23 20.21
N LYS A 137 3.43 53.28 21.04
CA LYS A 137 2.86 53.56 22.38
C LYS A 137 3.87 54.21 23.31
N ALA A 138 5.11 53.69 23.36
CA ALA A 138 6.18 54.24 24.18
C ALA A 138 6.50 55.70 23.81
N PHE A 139 6.69 55.99 22.52
CA PHE A 139 6.93 57.37 22.04
C PHE A 139 5.81 58.36 22.41
N GLN A 140 4.55 57.91 22.39
CA GLN A 140 3.41 58.75 22.82
C GLN A 140 3.39 59.01 24.33
N GLN A 141 3.81 58.04 25.14
CA GLN A 141 3.92 58.22 26.59
C GLN A 141 5.04 59.18 26.96
N ASP A 142 6.22 59.05 26.36
CA ASP A 142 7.34 59.97 26.62
C ASP A 142 6.99 61.41 26.23
N SER A 143 6.33 61.59 25.09
CA SER A 143 5.87 62.92 24.63
C SER A 143 4.82 63.57 25.55
N ASN A 144 4.00 62.77 26.24
CA ASN A 144 3.01 63.25 27.20
C ASN A 144 3.60 63.52 28.59
N ASN A 145 4.79 62.98 28.90
CA ASN A 145 5.45 63.14 30.19
C ASN A 145 6.44 64.31 30.20
N GLU A 146 6.80 64.83 29.01
CA GLU A 146 7.63 66.02 28.81
C GLU A 146 6.82 67.34 28.66
N MET A 147 5.48 67.27 28.72
CA MET A 147 4.59 68.44 28.91
C MET A 147 4.13 68.56 30.37
#